data_AF-A0A3D0IAF2-F1
#
_entry.id   AF-A0A3D0IAF2-F1
#
_cell.length_a   1.000
_cell.length_b   1.000
_cell.length_c   1.000
_cell.angle_alpha   90.00
_cell.angle_beta   90.00
_cell.angle_gamma   90.00
#
_symmetry.space_group_name_H-M   'P 1'
#
loop_
_entity.id
_entity.type
_entity.pdbx_description
1 polymer ?
#
loop_
_entity_poly.entity_id
_entity_poly.type
_entity_poly.pdbx_seq_one_letter_code
_entity_poly.pdbx_strand_id
1 'polypeptide(L)'
;MIGWVVLCLALAGIASLGGCAAIQRSEAQRTEDLLAAAGFRQFPANNSVRINALKTMKPRTITTVSNGAKTYWVYPDPTNCNCLYAGTESNYQEYKRLVVQKQIADENLAAAEAAQDAAMEYDMWGPWW
;
A
#
# COMPACT_ATOMS: atom_id res chain seq x y z
N MET A 1 -29.58 8.25 34.42
CA MET A 1 -29.64 8.02 32.96
C MET A 1 -28.41 8.51 32.17
N ILE A 2 -27.61 9.45 32.69
CA ILE A 2 -26.40 9.96 32.01
C ILE A 2 -25.20 8.99 32.09
N GLY A 3 -25.13 8.15 33.14
CA GLY A 3 -24.00 7.23 33.37
C GLY A 3 -23.83 6.12 32.32
N TRP A 4 -24.91 5.70 31.64
CA TRP A 4 -24.84 4.67 30.60
C TRP A 4 -24.37 5.21 29.25
N VAL A 5 -24.65 6.49 28.96
CA VAL A 5 -24.17 7.18 27.75
C VAL A 5 -22.66 7.34 27.80
N VAL A 6 -22.11 7.68 28.98
CA VAL A 6 -20.66 7.79 29.20
C VAL A 6 -19.96 6.42 29.11
N LEU A 7 -20.61 5.35 29.58
CA LEU A 7 -20.07 3.99 29.48
C LEU A 7 -20.02 3.47 28.03
N CYS A 8 -21.02 3.81 27.19
CA CYS A 8 -21.03 3.43 25.77
C CYS A 8 -19.98 4.20 24.96
N LEU A 9 -19.77 5.49 25.26
CA LEU A 9 -18.73 6.31 24.63
C LEU A 9 -17.31 5.85 24.99
N ALA A 10 -17.10 5.32 26.20
CA ALA A 10 -15.82 4.76 26.62
C ALA A 10 -15.48 3.43 25.89
N LEU A 11 -16.48 2.64 25.51
CA LEU A 11 -16.29 1.38 24.77
C LEU A 11 -15.98 1.58 23.28
N ALA A 12 -16.36 2.72 22.68
CA ALA A 12 -16.08 3.02 21.27
C ALA A 12 -14.64 3.54 21.03
N GLY A 13 -13.93 3.97 22.07
CA GLY A 13 -12.64 4.66 21.94
C GLY A 13 -11.40 3.77 21.76
N ILE A 14 -11.48 2.46 22.02
CA ILE A 14 -10.30 1.58 22.15
C ILE A 14 -9.88 0.92 20.82
N ALA A 15 -10.70 0.98 19.77
CA ALA A 15 -10.41 0.32 18.48
C ALA A 15 -9.37 1.04 17.59
N SER A 16 -8.84 2.20 18.00
CA SER A 16 -8.06 3.09 17.13
C SER A 16 -6.57 2.75 16.99
N LEU A 17 -6.00 1.90 17.85
CA LEU A 17 -4.55 1.64 17.86
C LEU A 17 -4.08 0.53 16.89
N GLY A 18 -4.96 -0.39 16.50
CA GLY A 18 -4.62 -1.48 15.55
C GLY A 18 -4.70 -1.09 14.07
N GLY A 19 -5.40 0.00 13.75
CA GLY A 19 -5.70 0.39 12.37
C GLY A 19 -4.45 0.83 11.58
N CYS A 20 -3.54 1.59 12.19
CA CYS A 20 -2.37 2.12 11.49
C CYS A 20 -1.44 1.03 10.96
N ALA A 21 -1.20 -0.02 11.73
CA ALA A 21 -0.33 -1.12 11.31
C ALA A 21 -0.97 -1.96 10.18
N ALA A 22 -2.29 -2.15 10.22
CA ALA A 22 -3.01 -2.88 9.18
C ALA A 22 -3.02 -2.11 7.85
N ILE A 23 -3.28 -0.79 7.88
CA ILE A 23 -3.25 0.08 6.69
C ILE A 23 -1.86 0.05 6.06
N GLN A 24 -0.84 0.25 6.88
CA GLN A 24 0.55 0.21 6.45
C GLN A 24 0.95 -1.11 5.79
N ARG A 25 0.45 -2.24 6.31
CA ARG A 25 0.69 -3.57 5.73
C ARG A 25 -0.01 -3.72 4.38
N SER A 26 -1.26 -3.29 4.28
CA SER A 26 -2.02 -3.29 3.01
C SER A 26 -1.33 -2.44 1.95
N GLU A 27 -0.82 -1.27 2.30
CA GLU A 27 -0.11 -0.38 1.37
C GLU A 27 1.22 -0.98 0.90
N ALA A 28 1.94 -1.64 1.81
CA ALA A 28 3.15 -2.38 1.47
C ALA A 28 2.86 -3.51 0.48
N GLN A 29 1.85 -4.33 0.75
CA GLN A 29 1.42 -5.42 -0.14
C GLN A 29 1.06 -4.92 -1.53
N ARG A 30 0.27 -3.84 -1.64
CA ARG A 30 -0.06 -3.22 -2.95
C ARG A 30 1.20 -2.79 -3.71
N THR A 31 2.17 -2.22 -2.99
CA THR A 31 3.45 -1.82 -3.58
C THR A 31 4.26 -3.03 -4.03
N GLU A 32 4.34 -4.07 -3.19
CA GLU A 32 5.02 -5.34 -3.48
C GLU A 32 4.44 -6.04 -4.73
N ASP A 33 3.11 -6.03 -4.90
CA ASP A 33 2.42 -6.57 -6.08
C ASP A 33 2.81 -5.82 -7.36
N LEU A 34 2.81 -4.49 -7.30
CA LEU A 34 3.22 -3.64 -8.43
C LEU A 34 4.70 -3.82 -8.78
N LEU A 35 5.56 -3.98 -7.76
CA LEU A 35 6.99 -4.26 -7.95
C LEU A 35 7.18 -5.63 -8.62
N ALA A 36 6.48 -6.66 -8.17
CA ALA A 36 6.53 -7.99 -8.76
C ALA A 36 6.05 -7.98 -10.22
N ALA A 37 4.93 -7.29 -10.50
CA ALA A 37 4.41 -7.09 -11.86
C ALA A 37 5.39 -6.31 -12.76
N ALA A 38 6.13 -5.35 -12.19
CA ALA A 38 7.19 -4.62 -12.89
C ALA A 38 8.48 -5.43 -13.12
N GLY A 39 8.55 -6.66 -12.61
CA GLY A 39 9.69 -7.55 -12.76
C GLY A 39 10.79 -7.38 -11.71
N PHE A 40 10.52 -6.69 -10.59
CA PHE A 40 11.42 -6.73 -9.44
C PHE A 40 11.50 -8.16 -8.88
N ARG A 41 12.68 -8.54 -8.42
CA ARG A 41 12.90 -9.83 -7.78
C ARG A 41 12.91 -9.67 -6.27
N GLN A 42 12.20 -10.56 -5.59
CA GLN A 42 12.20 -10.64 -4.14
C GLN A 42 13.41 -11.43 -3.64
N PHE A 43 14.09 -10.89 -2.63
CA PHE A 43 15.22 -11.50 -1.95
C PHE A 43 14.92 -11.61 -0.45
N PRO A 44 14.70 -12.82 0.09
CA PRO A 44 14.43 -12.97 1.51
C PRO A 44 15.69 -12.67 2.35
N ALA A 45 15.51 -11.98 3.47
CA ALA A 45 16.56 -11.76 4.46
C ALA A 45 16.66 -12.97 5.40
N ASN A 46 17.18 -14.08 4.86
CA ASN A 46 17.23 -15.39 5.51
C ASN A 46 18.51 -15.67 6.33
N ASN A 47 19.42 -14.70 6.44
CA ASN A 47 20.63 -14.82 7.26
C ASN A 47 20.94 -13.51 7.98
N SER A 48 21.76 -13.59 9.03
CA SER A 48 22.08 -12.45 9.90
C SER A 48 22.68 -11.26 9.15
N VAL A 49 23.51 -11.52 8.14
CA VAL A 49 24.13 -10.47 7.31
C VAL A 49 23.06 -9.70 6.52
N ARG A 50 22.15 -10.41 5.84
CA ARG A 50 21.06 -9.80 5.08
C ARG A 50 20.06 -9.09 5.98
N ILE A 51 19.75 -9.64 7.14
CA ILE A 51 18.87 -9.01 8.14
C ILE A 51 19.48 -7.69 8.62
N ASN A 52 20.76 -7.68 8.95
CA ASN A 52 21.44 -6.46 9.41
C ASN A 52 21.51 -5.40 8.30
N ALA A 53 21.79 -5.80 7.06
CA ALA A 53 21.75 -4.90 5.91
C ALA A 53 20.33 -4.34 5.66
N LEU A 54 19.29 -5.16 5.81
CA LEU A 54 17.91 -4.71 5.63
C LEU A 54 17.52 -3.66 6.69
N LYS A 55 17.97 -3.84 7.95
CA LYS A 55 17.72 -2.90 9.05
C LYS A 55 18.37 -1.52 8.85
N THR A 56 19.44 -1.43 8.07
CA THR A 56 20.12 -0.15 7.80
C THR A 56 19.44 0.64 6.68
N MET A 57 18.56 0.01 5.91
CA MET A 57 17.85 0.66 4.81
C MET A 57 16.58 1.36 5.30
N LYS A 58 16.16 2.41 4.59
CA LYS A 58 14.88 3.08 4.87
C LYS A 58 13.72 2.15 4.51
N PRO A 59 12.89 1.72 5.47
CA PRO A 59 11.79 0.79 5.20
C PRO A 59 10.80 1.34 4.17
N ARG A 60 10.28 0.43 3.33
CA ARG A 60 9.19 0.66 2.37
C ARG A 60 9.37 1.89 1.48
N THR A 61 10.62 2.19 1.14
CA THR A 61 10.99 3.28 0.27
C THR A 61 11.87 2.74 -0.83
N ILE A 62 11.54 3.06 -2.08
CA ILE A 62 12.41 2.74 -3.20
C ILE A 62 13.66 3.63 -3.14
N THR A 63 14.83 3.02 -3.02
CA THR A 63 16.13 3.71 -3.04
C THR A 63 17.05 3.07 -4.09
N THR A 64 18.14 3.75 -4.42
CA THR A 64 19.17 3.20 -5.30
C THR A 64 20.33 2.63 -4.48
N VAL A 65 20.84 1.47 -4.91
CA VAL A 65 22.04 0.85 -4.37
C VAL A 65 23.00 0.54 -5.49
N SER A 66 24.24 1.02 -5.35
CA SER A 66 25.31 0.75 -6.30
C SER A 66 26.07 -0.52 -5.90
N ASN A 67 26.28 -1.41 -6.86
CA ASN A 67 27.17 -2.57 -6.74
C ASN A 67 28.16 -2.54 -7.90
N GLY A 68 29.36 -2.02 -7.63
CA GLY A 68 30.35 -1.72 -8.66
C GLY A 68 29.81 -0.71 -9.66
N ALA A 69 29.81 -1.08 -10.94
CA ALA A 69 29.31 -0.23 -12.03
C ALA A 69 27.79 -0.31 -12.27
N LYS A 70 27.06 -1.16 -11.53
CA LYS A 70 25.61 -1.35 -11.70
C LYS A 70 24.83 -0.70 -10.57
N THR A 71 23.80 0.06 -10.93
CA THR A 71 22.84 0.63 -9.98
C THR A 71 21.56 -0.19 -10.01
N TYR A 72 21.07 -0.55 -8.83
CA TYR A 72 19.81 -1.26 -8.64
C TYR A 72 18.83 -0.38 -7.88
N TRP A 73 17.56 -0.49 -8.24
CA TRP A 73 16.47 0.06 -7.45
C TRP A 73 16.03 -0.99 -6.45
N VAL A 74 15.94 -0.62 -5.19
CA VAL A 74 15.63 -1.55 -4.11
C VAL A 74 14.49 -1.04 -3.24
N TYR A 75 13.64 -1.95 -2.79
CA TYR A 75 12.54 -1.68 -1.86
C TYR A 75 12.62 -2.68 -0.69
N PRO A 76 13.00 -2.23 0.51
CA PRO A 76 13.10 -3.08 1.69
C PRO A 76 11.78 -3.14 2.47
N ASP A 77 11.25 -4.33 2.77
CA ASP A 77 10.20 -4.50 3.78
C ASP A 77 10.70 -5.39 4.95
N PRO A 78 11.18 -4.76 6.05
CA PRO A 78 11.65 -5.47 7.23
C PRO A 78 10.51 -5.96 8.16
N THR A 79 9.26 -5.60 7.90
CA THR A 79 8.13 -5.77 8.83
C THR A 79 7.08 -6.78 8.36
N ASN A 80 6.82 -6.85 7.05
CA ASN A 80 5.80 -7.71 6.48
C ASN A 80 6.39 -9.05 6.01
N CYS A 81 7.25 -9.02 4.99
CA CYS A 81 7.90 -10.20 4.43
C CYS A 81 9.31 -10.46 4.99
N ASN A 82 9.93 -9.47 5.64
CA ASN A 82 11.36 -9.46 5.97
C ASN A 82 12.23 -9.73 4.73
N CYS A 83 12.02 -8.94 3.68
CA CYS A 83 12.61 -9.15 2.36
C CYS A 83 13.00 -7.85 1.67
N LEU A 84 13.78 -7.97 0.60
CA LEU A 84 14.21 -6.87 -0.26
C LEU A 84 13.76 -7.17 -1.69
N TYR A 85 13.04 -6.24 -2.32
CA TYR A 85 12.83 -6.29 -3.76
C TYR A 85 13.95 -5.53 -4.44
N ALA A 86 14.54 -6.08 -5.52
CA ALA A 86 15.52 -5.38 -6.33
C ALA A 86 15.24 -5.53 -7.83
N GLY A 87 15.44 -4.43 -8.55
CA GLY A 87 15.18 -4.32 -9.98
C GLY A 87 16.17 -3.39 -10.67
N THR A 88 16.15 -3.41 -11.99
CA THR A 88 16.91 -2.49 -12.85
C THR A 88 16.17 -1.16 -13.02
N GLU A 89 16.81 -0.19 -13.67
CA GLU A 89 16.14 1.06 -14.08
C GLU A 89 14.87 0.79 -14.89
N SER A 90 14.90 -0.16 -15.83
CA SER A 90 13.72 -0.51 -16.64
C SER A 90 12.58 -1.03 -15.78
N ASN A 91 12.86 -1.82 -14.73
CA ASN A 91 11.84 -2.30 -13.82
C ASN A 91 11.24 -1.13 -13.03
N TYR A 92 12.06 -0.16 -12.62
CA TYR A 92 11.56 1.02 -11.90
C TYR A 92 10.68 1.91 -12.77
N GLN A 93 11.02 2.11 -14.04
CA GLN A 93 10.17 2.84 -14.98
C GLN A 93 8.83 2.12 -15.20
N GLU A 94 8.87 0.78 -15.33
CA GLU A 94 7.66 -0.03 -15.42
C GLU A 94 6.79 0.08 -14.16
N TYR A 95 7.41 0.01 -12.98
CA TYR A 95 6.70 0.21 -11.70
C TYR A 95 5.95 1.54 -11.68
N LYS A 96 6.60 2.65 -12.06
CA LYS A 96 5.94 3.97 -12.11
C LYS A 96 4.75 3.98 -13.08
N ARG A 97 4.88 3.31 -14.24
CA ARG A 97 3.77 3.16 -15.19
C ARG A 97 2.60 2.43 -14.57
N LEU A 98 2.86 1.30 -13.89
CA LEU A 98 1.83 0.50 -13.23
C LEU A 98 1.14 1.24 -12.09
N VAL A 99 1.87 2.04 -11.32
CA VAL A 99 1.29 2.91 -10.27
C VAL A 99 0.26 3.86 -10.87
N VAL A 100 0.60 4.56 -11.95
CA VAL A 100 -0.32 5.48 -12.63
C VAL A 100 -1.52 4.75 -13.20
N GLN A 101 -1.31 3.59 -13.86
CA GLN A 101 -2.40 2.79 -14.41
C GLN A 101 -3.37 2.32 -13.31
N LYS A 102 -2.83 1.88 -12.16
CA LYS A 102 -3.65 1.47 -11.02
C LYS A 102 -4.47 2.63 -10.48
N GLN A 103 -3.88 3.82 -10.36
CA GLN A 103 -4.60 5.00 -9.90
C GLN A 103 -5.76 5.36 -10.85
N ILE A 104 -5.52 5.38 -12.16
CA ILE A 104 -6.58 5.64 -13.15
C ILE A 104 -7.68 4.59 -13.07
N ALA A 105 -7.33 3.31 -12.90
CA ALA A 105 -8.31 2.24 -12.76
C ALA A 105 -9.17 2.40 -11.51
N ASP A 106 -8.57 2.80 -10.38
CA ASP A 106 -9.28 3.04 -9.12
C ASP A 106 -10.20 4.27 -9.21
N GLU A 107 -9.74 5.36 -9.86
CA GLU A 107 -10.55 6.55 -10.12
C GLU A 107 -11.75 6.24 -11.01
N ASN A 108 -11.56 5.44 -12.06
CA ASN A 108 -12.64 5.01 -12.95
C ASN A 108 -13.67 4.13 -12.21
N LEU A 109 -13.22 3.23 -11.34
CA LEU A 109 -14.11 2.40 -10.53
C LEU A 109 -14.95 3.26 -9.58
N ALA A 110 -14.31 4.18 -8.86
CA ALA A 110 -15.01 5.10 -7.96
C ALA A 110 -16.03 5.98 -8.70
N ALA A 111 -15.70 6.45 -9.91
CA ALA A 111 -16.62 7.22 -10.75
C ALA A 111 -17.82 6.37 -11.21
N ALA A 112 -17.60 5.09 -11.54
CA ALA A 112 -18.67 4.18 -11.94
C ALA A 112 -19.62 3.87 -10.76
N GLU A 113 -19.08 3.65 -9.56
CA GLU A 113 -19.86 3.47 -8.34
C GLU A 113 -20.70 4.71 -8.02
N ALA A 114 -20.10 5.90 -8.07
CA ALA A 114 -20.83 7.16 -7.85
C ALA A 114 -21.95 7.39 -8.89
N ALA A 115 -21.73 7.00 -10.15
CA ALA A 115 -22.77 7.08 -11.18
C ALA A 115 -23.92 6.09 -10.93
N GLN A 116 -23.61 4.89 -10.44
CA GLN A 116 -24.62 3.90 -10.05
C GLN A 116 -25.44 4.37 -8.85
N ASP A 117 -24.78 4.91 -7.82
CA ASP A 117 -25.42 5.46 -6.64
C ASP A 117 -26.36 6.62 -7.00
N ALA A 118 -25.90 7.55 -7.85
CA ALA A 118 -26.73 8.65 -8.35
C ALA A 118 -27.95 8.15 -9.15
N ALA A 119 -27.79 7.08 -9.93
CA ALA A 119 -28.90 6.47 -10.67
C ALA A 119 -29.92 5.80 -9.73
N MET A 120 -29.47 5.10 -8.68
CA MET A 120 -30.34 4.51 -7.67
C MET A 120 -31.07 5.59 -6.85
N GLU A 121 -30.38 6.66 -6.48
CA GLU A 121 -30.99 7.80 -5.78
C GLU A 121 -32.06 8.48 -6.65
N TYR A 122 -31.77 8.66 -7.94
CA TYR A 122 -32.72 9.19 -8.92
C TYR A 122 -33.97 8.30 -9.05
N ASP A 123 -33.82 6.97 -9.08
CA ASP A 123 -34.93 6.02 -9.11
C ASP A 123 -35.76 6.06 -7.81
N MET A 124 -35.11 6.20 -6.65
CA MET A 124 -35.77 6.15 -5.34
C MET A 124 -36.58 7.40 -4.99
N TRP A 125 -36.04 8.60 -5.22
CA TRP A 125 -36.70 9.85 -4.85
C TRP A 125 -37.43 10.53 -6.01
N GLY A 126 -37.19 10.05 -7.23
CA GLY A 126 -37.62 10.73 -8.43
C GLY A 126 -36.86 12.04 -8.65
N PRO A 127 -37.19 12.77 -9.72
CA PRO A 127 -36.49 13.98 -10.06
C PRO A 127 -36.78 15.15 -9.09
N TRP A 128 -35.71 15.82 -8.64
CA TRP A 128 -35.73 16.92 -7.66
C TRP A 128 -36.09 18.31 -8.26
N TRP A 129 -37.11 18.38 -9.12
CA TRP A 129 -37.63 19.65 -9.67
C TRP A 129 -39.06 19.96 -9.20
#